data_AF-A0A353NPF2-F1
#
_entry.id   AF-A0A353NPF2-F1
#
_cell.length_a   1.000
_cell.length_b   1.000
_cell.length_c   1.000
_cell.angle_alpha   90.00
_cell.angle_beta   90.00
_cell.angle_gamma   90.00
#
_symmetry.space_group_name_H-M   'P 1'
#
loop_
_entity.id
_entity.type
_entity.pdbx_description
1 polymer ?
#
loop_
_entity_poly.entity_id
_entity_poly.type
_entity_poly.pdbx_seq_one_letter_code
_entity_poly.pdbx_strand_id
1 'polypeptide(L)'
;QNPALGPIIAGIHYLSNFICGLILKAFSSSQPFAAQKYHIMLEALRAFATSSHLRTKNFGQLLGETVRNATLTLLSVGGFITFFSVIVGIFQEAGIFNLLLNLFSPLMALFNIDAVLLQGIFIGFFEITIGIQMLSQSSSNLLAQILGIEALLAWNGLAIQAQIAGMLTDSDLRTRKYYLARLLQIPISMLITLLVFLLPLEDIFAVPTAAGTAISPLAWGGAVALLSIILFLGFGLGHTLLKIARKKIIIIR
;
A
#
# COMPACT_ATOMS: atom_id res chain seq x y z
N GLN A 1 -2.26 -16.68 10.42
CA GLN A 1 -1.52 -17.84 10.98
C GLN A 1 -0.93 -18.78 9.93
N ASN A 2 -1.37 -18.73 8.66
CA ASN A 2 -0.76 -19.49 7.56
C ASN A 2 -0.04 -18.54 6.57
N PRO A 3 1.31 -18.50 6.54
CA PRO A 3 2.07 -17.62 5.63
C PRO A 3 1.81 -17.88 4.14
N ALA A 4 1.40 -19.10 3.77
CA ALA A 4 1.13 -19.47 2.39
C ALA A 4 -0.05 -18.69 1.76
N LEU A 5 -0.92 -18.08 2.58
CA LEU A 5 -2.03 -17.25 2.12
C LEU A 5 -1.58 -15.85 1.68
N GLY A 6 -0.40 -15.40 2.12
CA GLY A 6 0.10 -14.05 1.88
C GLY A 6 0.16 -13.66 0.39
N PRO A 7 0.74 -14.50 -0.50
CA PRO A 7 0.76 -14.21 -1.94
C PRO A 7 -0.63 -14.07 -2.57
N ILE A 8 -1.60 -14.89 -2.15
CA ILE A 8 -2.98 -14.81 -2.68
C ILE A 8 -3.65 -13.52 -2.24
N ILE A 9 -3.57 -13.20 -0.94
CA ILE A 9 -4.11 -11.95 -0.38
C ILE A 9 -3.47 -10.74 -1.11
N ALA A 10 -2.14 -10.74 -1.25
CA ALA A 10 -1.45 -9.68 -2.00
C ALA A 10 -1.94 -9.59 -3.46
N GLY A 11 -2.06 -10.74 -4.14
CA GLY A 11 -2.55 -10.81 -5.52
C GLY A 11 -3.95 -10.23 -5.70
N ILE A 12 -4.89 -10.62 -4.84
CA ILE A 12 -6.27 -10.10 -4.83
C ILE A 12 -6.27 -8.58 -4.58
N HIS A 13 -5.52 -8.12 -3.59
CA HIS A 13 -5.44 -6.70 -3.27
C HIS A 13 -4.84 -5.85 -4.41
N TYR A 14 -3.76 -6.31 -5.06
CA TYR A 14 -3.18 -5.59 -6.19
C TYR A 14 -4.05 -5.65 -7.45
N LEU A 15 -4.69 -6.79 -7.73
CA LEU A 15 -5.59 -6.94 -8.86
C LEU A 15 -6.84 -6.06 -8.72
N SER A 16 -7.44 -6.02 -7.52
CA SER A 16 -8.57 -5.13 -7.23
C SER A 16 -8.20 -3.66 -7.40
N ASN A 17 -7.03 -3.23 -6.92
CA ASN A 17 -6.51 -1.87 -7.17
C ASN A 17 -6.36 -1.56 -8.67
N PHE A 18 -5.82 -2.50 -9.45
CA PHE A 18 -5.65 -2.34 -10.89
C PHE A 18 -6.99 -2.18 -11.60
N ILE A 19 -7.97 -3.03 -11.27
CA ILE A 19 -9.34 -2.96 -11.82
C ILE A 19 -10.00 -1.63 -11.44
N CYS A 20 -9.89 -1.17 -10.19
CA CYS A 20 -10.35 0.17 -9.78
C CYS A 20 -9.74 1.27 -10.66
N GLY A 21 -8.44 1.19 -10.94
CA GLY A 21 -7.75 2.13 -11.82
C GLY A 21 -8.32 2.16 -13.24
N LEU A 22 -8.64 0.99 -13.81
CA LEU A 22 -9.28 0.87 -15.12
C LEU A 22 -10.69 1.46 -15.13
N ILE A 23 -11.49 1.18 -14.10
CA ILE A 23 -12.84 1.72 -13.95
C ILE A 23 -12.78 3.25 -13.86
N LEU A 24 -11.93 3.80 -13.00
CA LEU A 24 -11.77 5.25 -12.84
C LEU A 24 -11.27 5.92 -14.12
N LYS A 25 -10.38 5.27 -14.87
CA LYS A 25 -9.94 5.75 -16.18
C LYS A 25 -11.10 5.83 -17.18
N ALA A 26 -11.99 4.84 -17.19
CA ALA A 26 -13.16 4.83 -18.08
C ALA A 26 -14.14 5.99 -17.77
N PHE A 27 -14.21 6.44 -16.51
CA PHE A 27 -15.01 7.59 -16.10
C PHE A 27 -14.25 8.93 -16.13
N SER A 28 -12.95 8.92 -16.45
CA SER A 28 -12.17 10.15 -16.54
C SER A 28 -12.55 10.89 -17.82
N SER A 29 -12.79 12.20 -17.68
CA SER A 29 -12.93 13.08 -18.85
C SER A 29 -11.71 12.93 -19.73
N SER A 30 -11.94 12.57 -21.00
CA SER A 30 -10.89 12.52 -22.01
C SER A 30 -10.45 13.95 -22.30
N GLN A 31 -9.43 14.43 -21.58
CA GLN A 31 -8.66 15.56 -22.06
C GLN A 31 -7.96 15.09 -23.34
N PRO A 32 -7.95 15.89 -24.43
CA PRO A 32 -7.23 15.54 -25.63
C PRO A 32 -5.77 15.34 -25.26
N PHE A 33 -5.34 14.09 -25.15
CA PHE A 33 -3.96 13.74 -24.92
C PHE A 33 -3.24 14.08 -26.22
N ALA A 34 -2.51 15.19 -26.24
CA ALA A 34 -1.62 15.48 -27.35
C ALA A 34 -0.67 14.29 -27.45
N ALA A 35 -0.83 13.48 -28.51
CA ALA A 35 -0.04 12.29 -28.73
C ALA A 35 1.40 12.69 -29.10
N GLN A 36 2.16 13.19 -28.12
CA GLN A 36 3.59 13.37 -28.26
C GLN A 36 4.24 11.99 -28.11
N LYS A 37 4.56 11.40 -29.26
CA LYS A 37 5.50 10.28 -29.38
C LYS A 37 6.89 10.76 -28.96
N TYR A 38 7.15 10.83 -27.66
CA TYR A 38 8.51 10.99 -27.15
C TYR A 38 8.79 9.98 -26.05
N HIS A 39 10.08 9.68 -25.87
CA HIS A 39 10.57 8.80 -24.81
C HIS A 39 10.29 9.44 -23.45
N ILE A 40 9.08 9.24 -22.91
CA ILE A 40 8.60 9.81 -21.62
C ILE A 40 9.63 9.60 -20.51
N MET A 41 10.23 8.41 -20.46
CA MET A 41 11.28 8.09 -19.48
C MET A 41 12.53 8.96 -19.66
N LEU A 42 12.98 9.17 -20.90
CA LEU A 42 14.17 9.98 -21.18
C LEU A 42 13.93 11.46 -20.85
N GLU A 43 12.72 11.94 -21.06
CA GLU A 43 12.32 13.31 -20.76
C GLU A 43 12.14 13.53 -19.25
N ALA A 44 11.52 12.58 -18.54
CA ALA A 44 11.47 12.59 -17.08
C ALA A 44 12.87 12.54 -16.46
N LEU A 45 13.77 11.71 -17.00
CA LEU A 45 15.18 11.65 -16.57
C LEU A 45 15.93 12.95 -16.85
N ARG A 46 15.68 13.58 -18.00
CA ARG A 46 16.25 14.90 -18.32
C ARG A 46 15.72 15.97 -17.38
N ALA A 47 14.41 16.05 -17.18
CA ALA A 47 13.77 16.99 -16.27
C ALA A 47 14.30 16.84 -14.84
N PHE A 48 14.43 15.60 -14.36
CA PHE A 48 15.06 15.29 -13.08
C PHE A 48 16.52 15.75 -13.04
N ALA A 49 17.34 15.41 -14.04
CA ALA A 49 18.74 15.81 -14.10
C ALA A 49 18.95 17.33 -14.25
N THR A 50 17.99 18.05 -14.85
CA THR A 50 18.01 19.51 -14.98
C THR A 50 17.36 20.23 -13.82
N SER A 51 16.79 19.51 -12.85
CA SER A 51 16.19 20.08 -11.64
C SER A 51 17.16 21.05 -10.97
N SER A 52 16.77 22.32 -10.87
CA SER A 52 17.55 23.38 -10.23
C SER A 52 17.86 23.02 -8.77
N HIS A 53 16.94 22.32 -8.10
CA HIS A 53 17.07 21.87 -6.71
C HIS A 53 18.21 20.87 -6.50
N LEU A 54 18.52 20.03 -7.49
CA LEU A 54 19.67 19.11 -7.44
C LEU A 54 20.99 19.78 -7.85
N ARG A 55 20.91 20.91 -8.55
CA ARG A 55 22.07 21.64 -9.08
C ARG A 55 22.68 22.61 -8.08
N THR A 56 21.90 23.08 -7.10
CA THR A 56 22.33 24.07 -6.10
C THR A 56 22.79 23.48 -4.77
N LYS A 57 22.41 22.23 -4.45
CA LYS A 57 22.78 21.57 -3.19
C LYS A 57 23.97 20.62 -3.38
N ASN A 58 24.88 20.61 -2.41
CA ASN A 58 25.97 19.62 -2.39
C ASN A 58 25.46 18.25 -1.88
N PHE A 59 26.28 17.20 -2.05
CA PHE A 59 25.90 15.84 -1.66
C PHE A 59 25.49 15.71 -0.19
N GLY A 60 26.25 16.33 0.72
CA GLY A 60 25.96 16.27 2.16
C GLY A 60 24.62 16.90 2.53
N GLN A 61 24.27 18.01 1.88
CA GLN A 61 22.97 18.67 2.04
C GLN A 61 21.82 17.79 1.54
N LEU A 62 21.95 17.20 0.35
CA LEU A 62 20.94 16.30 -0.21
C LEU A 62 20.76 15.04 0.63
N LEU A 63 21.85 14.45 1.10
CA LEU A 63 21.80 13.27 1.98
C LEU A 63 21.15 13.62 3.32
N GLY A 64 21.58 14.71 3.96
CA GLY A 64 21.01 15.15 5.24
C GLY A 64 19.51 15.48 5.15
N GLU A 65 19.09 16.15 4.07
CA GLU A 65 17.68 16.44 3.79
C GLU A 65 16.88 15.15 3.56
N THR A 66 17.40 14.22 2.77
CA THR A 66 16.72 12.94 2.50
C THR A 66 16.56 12.11 3.77
N VAL A 67 17.63 11.98 4.58
CA VAL A 67 17.58 11.27 5.87
C VAL A 67 16.59 11.93 6.81
N ARG A 68 16.62 13.26 6.93
CA ARG A 68 15.66 14.01 7.77
C ARG A 68 14.22 13.76 7.34
N ASN A 69 13.92 13.88 6.05
CA ASN A 69 12.57 13.70 5.52
C ASN A 69 12.09 12.25 5.69
N ALA A 70 12.97 11.26 5.47
CA ALA A 70 12.66 9.87 5.72
C ALA A 70 12.33 9.61 7.20
N THR A 71 13.15 10.13 8.13
CA THR A 71 12.92 10.02 9.57
C THR A 71 11.60 10.66 9.99
N LEU A 72 11.30 11.88 9.51
CA LEU A 72 10.03 12.55 9.80
C LEU A 72 8.83 11.76 9.25
N THR A 73 8.97 11.19 8.05
CA THR A 73 7.92 10.35 7.46
C THR A 73 7.69 9.10 8.32
N LEU A 74 8.75 8.38 8.72
CA LEU A 74 8.65 7.20 9.56
C LEU A 74 8.06 7.51 10.94
N LEU A 75 8.48 8.60 11.59
CA LEU A 75 7.92 9.06 12.86
C LEU A 75 6.45 9.43 12.71
N SER A 76 6.06 10.07 11.61
CA SER A 76 4.66 10.37 11.32
C SER A 76 3.83 9.09 11.15
N VAL A 77 4.30 8.12 10.35
CA VAL A 77 3.64 6.81 10.18
C VAL A 77 3.47 6.12 11.54
N GLY A 78 4.55 5.99 12.31
CA GLY A 78 4.53 5.36 13.63
C GLY A 78 3.60 6.09 14.60
N GLY A 79 3.64 7.43 14.59
CA GLY A 79 2.78 8.27 15.42
C GLY A 79 1.29 8.08 15.12
N PHE A 80 0.90 8.02 13.84
CA PHE A 80 -0.49 7.73 13.45
C PHE A 80 -0.92 6.33 13.89
N ILE A 81 -0.08 5.31 13.67
CA ILE A 81 -0.38 3.94 14.11
C ILE A 81 -0.57 3.91 15.64
N THR A 82 0.40 4.42 16.41
CA THR A 82 0.33 4.45 17.88
C THR A 82 -0.90 5.20 18.38
N PHE A 83 -1.20 6.37 17.81
CA PHE A 83 -2.36 7.16 18.20
C PHE A 83 -3.67 6.39 18.00
N PHE A 84 -3.87 5.79 16.82
CA PHE A 84 -5.09 5.02 16.55
C PHE A 84 -5.13 3.71 17.34
N SER A 85 -4.01 3.04 17.58
CA SER A 85 -3.95 1.86 18.46
C SER A 85 -4.36 2.19 19.89
N VAL A 86 -3.93 3.34 20.43
CA VAL A 86 -4.35 3.81 21.77
C VAL A 86 -5.84 4.15 21.79
N ILE A 87 -6.36 4.84 20.77
CA ILE A 87 -7.81 5.10 20.66
C ILE A 87 -8.61 3.82 20.63
N VAL A 88 -8.20 2.83 19.82
CA VAL A 88 -8.83 1.51 19.77
C VAL A 88 -8.81 0.87 21.16
N GLY A 89 -7.69 0.91 21.88
CA GLY A 89 -7.59 0.42 23.25
C GLY A 89 -8.57 1.11 24.20
N ILE A 90 -8.69 2.43 24.14
CA ILE A 90 -9.66 3.21 24.93
C ILE A 90 -11.10 2.80 24.58
N PHE A 91 -11.43 2.64 23.30
CA PHE A 91 -12.76 2.23 22.85
C PHE A 91 -13.11 0.80 23.29
N GLN A 92 -12.11 -0.07 23.33
CA GLN A 92 -12.24 -1.44 23.83
C GLN A 92 -12.56 -1.45 25.32
N GLU A 93 -11.79 -0.74 26.14
CA GLU A 93 -12.01 -0.64 27.59
C GLU A 93 -13.31 0.10 27.94
N ALA A 94 -13.68 1.11 27.14
CA ALA A 94 -14.95 1.82 27.29
C ALA A 94 -16.18 0.98 26.85
N GLY A 95 -15.98 -0.22 26.31
CA GLY A 95 -17.06 -1.10 25.88
C GLY A 95 -17.78 -0.65 24.60
N ILE A 96 -17.20 0.27 23.82
CA ILE A 96 -17.81 0.79 22.59
C ILE A 96 -17.99 -0.33 21.55
N PHE A 97 -16.99 -1.19 21.40
CA PHE A 97 -17.11 -2.32 20.48
C PHE A 97 -18.17 -3.34 20.93
N ASN A 98 -18.37 -3.54 22.24
CA ASN A 98 -19.45 -4.40 22.75
C ASN A 98 -20.83 -3.80 22.43
N LEU A 99 -20.98 -2.47 22.52
CA LEU A 99 -22.20 -1.78 22.11
C LEU A 99 -22.47 -1.98 20.60
N LEU A 100 -21.44 -1.86 19.76
CA LEU A 100 -21.56 -2.12 18.33
C LEU A 100 -21.93 -3.59 18.05
N LEU A 101 -21.30 -4.56 18.72
CA LEU A 101 -21.66 -5.96 18.57
C LEU A 101 -23.13 -6.22 18.94
N ASN A 102 -23.62 -5.64 20.03
CA ASN A 102 -25.02 -5.76 20.43
C ASN A 102 -25.97 -5.16 19.40
N LEU A 103 -25.61 -3.99 18.84
CA LEU A 103 -26.39 -3.34 17.78
C LEU A 103 -26.49 -4.20 16.51
N PHE A 104 -25.41 -4.91 16.17
CA PHE A 104 -25.33 -5.77 14.98
C PHE A 104 -25.65 -7.25 15.26
N SER A 105 -26.02 -7.61 16.49
CA SER A 105 -26.36 -8.98 16.89
C SER A 105 -27.42 -9.65 16.00
N PRO A 106 -28.51 -8.97 15.57
CA PRO A 106 -29.48 -9.58 14.65
C PRO A 106 -28.86 -9.98 13.29
N LEU A 107 -27.93 -9.16 12.78
CA LEU A 107 -27.22 -9.46 11.53
C LEU A 107 -26.22 -10.60 11.73
N MET A 108 -25.54 -10.64 12.88
CA MET A 108 -24.67 -11.76 13.23
C MET A 108 -25.43 -13.08 13.26
N ALA A 109 -26.60 -13.11 13.89
CA ALA A 109 -27.45 -14.30 13.96
C ALA A 109 -27.95 -14.74 12.57
N LEU A 110 -28.34 -13.78 11.72
CA LEU A 110 -28.83 -14.06 10.37
C LEU A 110 -27.75 -14.67 9.45
N PHE A 111 -26.52 -14.17 9.55
CA PHE A 111 -25.40 -14.59 8.69
C PHE A 111 -24.43 -15.57 9.37
N ASN A 112 -24.72 -15.99 10.60
CA ASN A 112 -23.86 -16.84 11.43
C ASN A 112 -22.41 -16.29 11.54
N ILE A 113 -22.28 -14.99 11.79
CA ILE A 113 -21.00 -14.28 11.87
C ILE A 113 -20.45 -14.37 13.30
N ASP A 114 -19.19 -14.78 13.43
CA ASP A 114 -18.44 -14.79 14.69
C ASP A 114 -18.27 -13.35 15.24
N ALA A 115 -18.54 -13.16 16.53
CA ALA A 115 -18.39 -11.88 17.20
C ALA A 115 -16.96 -11.32 17.12
N VAL A 116 -15.94 -12.17 17.22
CA VAL A 116 -14.52 -11.83 17.07
C VAL A 116 -14.23 -11.33 15.65
N LEU A 117 -14.85 -11.95 14.64
CA LEU A 117 -14.71 -11.50 13.25
C LEU A 117 -15.30 -10.09 13.09
N LEU A 118 -16.53 -9.86 13.57
CA LEU A 118 -17.17 -8.56 13.44
C LEU A 118 -16.47 -7.46 14.25
N GLN A 119 -16.03 -7.79 15.47
CA GLN A 119 -15.24 -6.88 16.29
C GLN A 119 -13.90 -6.54 15.63
N GLY A 120 -13.25 -7.53 15.01
CA GLY A 120 -12.04 -7.32 14.22
C GLY A 120 -12.26 -6.38 13.03
N ILE A 121 -13.42 -6.44 12.37
CA ILE A 121 -13.80 -5.47 11.32
C ILE A 121 -13.94 -4.06 11.91
N PHE A 122 -14.63 -3.91 13.05
CA PHE A 122 -14.80 -2.60 13.69
C PHE A 122 -13.47 -2.01 14.16
N ILE A 123 -12.59 -2.82 14.75
CA ILE A 123 -11.25 -2.37 15.14
C ILE A 123 -10.43 -2.02 13.89
N GLY A 124 -10.46 -2.89 12.88
CA GLY A 124 -9.80 -2.72 11.59
C GLY A 124 -10.17 -1.47 10.83
N PHE A 125 -11.41 -1.00 11.02
CA PHE A 125 -11.86 0.28 10.48
C PHE A 125 -11.01 1.45 10.99
N PHE A 126 -10.58 1.43 12.26
CA PHE A 126 -9.71 2.44 12.86
C PHE A 126 -8.22 2.14 12.62
N GLU A 127 -7.78 0.95 13.02
CA GLU A 127 -6.41 0.49 12.87
C GLU A 127 -6.40 -0.92 12.26
N ILE A 128 -5.88 -1.00 11.04
CA ILE A 128 -5.93 -2.18 10.20
C ILE A 128 -5.09 -3.36 10.71
N THR A 129 -3.92 -3.10 11.29
CA THR A 129 -2.99 -4.11 11.79
C THR A 129 -3.62 -4.94 12.92
N ILE A 130 -4.21 -4.27 13.92
CA ILE A 130 -4.90 -4.91 15.05
C ILE A 130 -6.17 -5.61 14.56
N GLY A 131 -6.92 -4.96 13.66
CA GLY A 131 -8.11 -5.56 13.07
C GLY A 131 -7.82 -6.87 12.32
N ILE A 132 -6.85 -6.86 11.41
CA ILE A 132 -6.43 -8.05 10.65
C ILE A 132 -5.90 -9.14 11.59
N GLN A 133 -5.13 -8.78 12.63
CA GLN A 133 -4.69 -9.73 13.63
C GLN A 133 -5.89 -10.44 14.28
N MET A 134 -6.89 -9.70 14.71
CA MET A 134 -8.11 -10.23 15.33
C MET A 134 -8.93 -11.09 14.35
N LEU A 135 -9.10 -10.66 13.09
CA LEU A 135 -9.77 -11.48 12.06
C LEU A 135 -9.09 -12.84 11.88
N SER A 136 -7.75 -12.85 11.87
CA SER A 136 -6.95 -14.07 11.71
C SER A 136 -6.99 -15.03 12.91
N GLN A 137 -7.55 -14.57 14.04
CA GLN A 137 -7.73 -15.34 15.27
C GLN A 137 -9.18 -15.76 15.50
N SER A 138 -10.13 -15.28 14.69
CA SER A 138 -11.54 -15.66 14.79
C SER A 138 -11.75 -17.15 14.52
N SER A 139 -12.84 -17.72 15.04
CA SER A 139 -13.21 -19.13 14.78
C SER A 139 -14.01 -19.31 13.49
N SER A 140 -14.21 -18.23 12.74
CA SER A 140 -14.86 -18.24 11.43
C SER A 140 -14.12 -19.08 10.40
N ASN A 141 -14.85 -19.56 9.39
CA ASN A 141 -14.23 -20.25 8.27
C ASN A 141 -13.21 -19.36 7.53
N LEU A 142 -12.27 -20.00 6.83
CA LEU A 142 -11.17 -19.31 6.16
C LEU A 142 -11.65 -18.26 5.15
N LEU A 143 -12.72 -18.56 4.40
CA LEU A 143 -13.28 -17.63 3.43
C LEU A 143 -13.75 -16.33 4.10
N ALA A 144 -14.50 -16.43 5.21
CA ALA A 144 -14.98 -15.28 5.96
C ALA A 144 -13.82 -14.44 6.52
N GLN A 145 -12.77 -15.09 7.04
CA GLN A 145 -11.56 -14.41 7.49
C GLN A 145 -10.89 -13.62 6.35
N ILE A 146 -10.66 -14.26 5.20
CA ILE A 146 -9.99 -13.61 4.06
C ILE A 146 -10.87 -12.50 3.46
N LEU A 147 -12.20 -12.69 3.38
CA LEU A 147 -13.11 -11.62 2.96
C LEU A 147 -13.00 -10.39 3.86
N GLY A 148 -12.98 -10.58 5.18
CA GLY A 148 -12.79 -9.50 6.14
C GLY A 148 -11.41 -8.82 5.98
N ILE A 149 -10.35 -9.62 5.82
CA ILE A 149 -8.99 -9.11 5.63
C ILE A 149 -8.88 -8.28 4.35
N GLU A 150 -9.41 -8.77 3.23
CA GLU A 150 -9.42 -8.07 1.94
C GLU A 150 -10.25 -6.79 1.96
N ALA A 151 -11.39 -6.80 2.66
CA ALA A 151 -12.20 -5.62 2.86
C ALA A 151 -11.44 -4.55 3.68
N LEU A 152 -10.77 -4.96 4.77
CA LEU A 152 -9.95 -4.05 5.57
C LEU A 152 -8.73 -3.53 4.81
N LEU A 153 -8.03 -4.38 4.04
CA LEU A 153 -6.90 -3.97 3.19
C LEU A 153 -7.35 -2.95 2.13
N ALA A 154 -8.50 -3.18 1.49
CA ALA A 154 -9.09 -2.21 0.56
C ALA A 154 -9.46 -0.89 1.27
N TRP A 155 -9.92 -0.94 2.53
CA TRP A 155 -10.23 0.25 3.33
C TRP A 155 -8.99 1.03 3.84
N ASN A 156 -7.91 0.32 4.20
CA ASN A 156 -6.66 0.79 4.82
C ASN A 156 -6.75 1.28 6.28
N GLY A 157 -7.94 1.35 6.88
CA GLY A 157 -8.10 1.88 8.24
C GLY A 157 -7.94 3.41 8.32
N LEU A 158 -8.51 4.03 9.36
CA LEU A 158 -8.46 5.48 9.56
C LEU A 158 -7.03 6.01 9.76
N ALA A 159 -6.13 5.23 10.36
CA ALA A 159 -4.73 5.64 10.55
C ALA A 159 -4.02 5.99 9.23
N ILE A 160 -4.12 5.10 8.23
CA ILE A 160 -3.52 5.33 6.91
C ILE A 160 -4.30 6.41 6.15
N GLN A 161 -5.63 6.45 6.28
CA GLN A 161 -6.44 7.49 5.65
C GLN A 161 -6.11 8.90 6.15
N ALA A 162 -5.87 9.07 7.46
CA ALA A 162 -5.46 10.34 8.05
C ALA A 162 -4.07 10.76 7.57
N GLN A 163 -3.13 9.80 7.47
CA GLN A 163 -1.81 10.05 6.90
C GLN A 163 -1.90 10.54 5.44
N ILE A 164 -2.71 9.87 4.61
CA ILE A 164 -2.88 10.24 3.21
C ILE A 164 -3.57 11.59 3.08
N ALA A 165 -4.58 11.89 3.91
CA ALA A 165 -5.21 13.20 3.92
C ALA A 165 -4.20 14.32 4.22
N GLY A 166 -3.29 14.11 5.18
CA GLY A 166 -2.19 15.03 5.46
C GLY A 166 -1.29 15.25 4.23
N MET A 167 -0.89 14.16 3.56
CA MET A 167 -0.04 14.23 2.35
C MET A 167 -0.73 14.89 1.15
N LEU A 168 -2.04 14.70 1.00
CA LEU A 168 -2.80 15.25 -0.12
C LEU A 168 -3.17 16.72 0.07
N THR A 169 -3.12 17.24 1.30
CA THR A 169 -3.47 18.65 1.60
C THR A 169 -2.58 19.63 0.83
N ASP A 170 -1.31 19.27 0.61
CA ASP A 170 -0.34 20.08 -0.13
C ASP A 170 -0.34 19.81 -1.64
N SER A 171 -1.32 19.05 -2.16
CA SER A 171 -1.40 18.62 -3.56
C SER A 171 -2.70 19.07 -4.24
N ASP A 172 -2.70 19.13 -5.57
CA ASP A 172 -3.91 19.40 -6.38
C ASP A 172 -4.92 18.22 -6.39
N LEU A 173 -4.63 17.14 -5.67
CA LEU A 173 -5.45 15.94 -5.63
C LEU A 173 -6.56 16.05 -4.57
N ARG A 174 -7.81 15.92 -5.00
CA ARG A 174 -8.97 15.91 -4.10
C ARG A 174 -9.06 14.60 -3.32
N THR A 175 -8.95 14.65 -2.00
CA THR A 175 -9.06 13.50 -1.07
C THR A 175 -10.33 12.67 -1.27
N ARG A 176 -11.45 13.31 -1.69
CA ARG A 176 -12.71 12.62 -2.00
C ARG A 176 -12.56 11.54 -3.07
N LYS A 177 -11.75 11.78 -4.11
CA LYS A 177 -11.54 10.80 -5.19
C LYS A 177 -10.80 9.57 -4.67
N TYR A 178 -9.85 9.78 -3.77
CA TYR A 178 -9.12 8.70 -3.11
C TYR A 178 -10.08 7.82 -2.28
N TYR A 179 -10.90 8.42 -1.41
CA TYR A 179 -11.85 7.64 -0.60
C TYR A 179 -12.88 6.89 -1.44
N LEU A 180 -13.38 7.48 -2.52
CA LEU A 180 -14.30 6.79 -3.43
C LEU A 180 -13.64 5.60 -4.11
N ALA A 181 -12.37 5.72 -4.53
CA ALA A 181 -11.62 4.61 -5.10
C ALA A 181 -11.45 3.45 -4.10
N ARG A 182 -11.22 3.75 -2.82
CA ARG A 182 -11.11 2.75 -1.75
C ARG A 182 -12.45 2.07 -1.46
N LEU A 183 -13.54 2.83 -1.39
CA LEU A 183 -14.89 2.27 -1.23
C LEU A 183 -15.30 1.38 -2.40
N LEU A 184 -14.90 1.74 -3.63
CA LEU A 184 -15.10 0.89 -4.82
C LEU A 184 -14.25 -0.39 -4.77
N GLN A 185 -13.04 -0.31 -4.21
CA GLN A 185 -12.13 -1.45 -4.14
C GLN A 185 -12.66 -2.57 -3.23
N ILE A 186 -13.34 -2.25 -2.13
CA ILE A 186 -13.86 -3.23 -1.17
C ILE A 186 -14.73 -4.31 -1.84
N PRO A 187 -15.83 -3.98 -2.55
CA PRO A 187 -16.64 -5.01 -3.19
C PRO A 187 -15.89 -5.74 -4.32
N ILE A 188 -14.93 -5.09 -4.98
CA ILE A 188 -14.11 -5.72 -6.02
C ILE A 188 -13.16 -6.76 -5.42
N SER A 189 -12.45 -6.43 -4.33
CA SER A 189 -11.56 -7.38 -3.66
C SER A 189 -12.35 -8.56 -3.12
N MET A 190 -13.49 -8.32 -2.45
CA MET A 190 -14.38 -9.38 -1.98
C MET A 190 -14.89 -10.28 -3.10
N LEU A 191 -15.29 -9.71 -4.26
CA LEU A 191 -15.73 -10.49 -5.41
C LEU A 191 -14.60 -11.37 -5.96
N ILE A 192 -13.39 -10.82 -6.12
CA ILE A 192 -12.22 -11.59 -6.58
C ILE A 192 -11.91 -12.71 -5.58
N THR A 193 -11.97 -12.45 -4.27
CA THR A 193 -11.80 -13.49 -3.24
C THR A 193 -12.79 -14.63 -3.42
N LEU A 194 -14.09 -14.32 -3.60
CA LEU A 194 -15.10 -15.35 -3.85
C LEU A 194 -14.75 -16.16 -5.09
N LEU A 195 -14.42 -15.49 -6.21
CA LEU A 195 -14.06 -16.17 -7.47
C LEU A 195 -12.83 -17.07 -7.32
N VAL A 196 -11.80 -16.63 -6.57
CA VAL A 196 -10.60 -17.43 -6.30
C VAL A 196 -10.95 -18.67 -5.47
N PHE A 197 -11.87 -18.56 -4.51
CA PHE A 197 -12.33 -19.69 -3.70
C PHE A 197 -13.24 -20.68 -4.44
N LEU A 198 -13.76 -20.32 -5.62
CA LEU A 198 -14.45 -21.25 -6.52
C LEU A 198 -13.48 -22.13 -7.32
N LEU A 199 -12.21 -21.74 -7.44
CA LEU A 199 -11.19 -22.51 -8.14
C LEU A 199 -10.64 -23.63 -7.24
N PRO A 200 -10.11 -24.74 -7.80
CA PRO A 200 -9.41 -25.77 -7.02
C PRO A 200 -8.15 -25.17 -6.39
N LEU A 201 -8.31 -24.73 -5.15
CA LEU A 201 -7.30 -24.03 -4.38
C LEU A 201 -6.07 -24.91 -4.08
N GLU A 202 -6.23 -26.23 -4.04
CA GLU A 202 -5.16 -27.18 -3.74
C GLU A 202 -3.98 -27.08 -4.72
N ASP A 203 -4.26 -26.83 -6.00
CA ASP A 203 -3.24 -26.66 -7.03
C ASP A 203 -2.56 -25.28 -6.98
N ILE A 204 -3.28 -24.25 -6.49
CA ILE A 204 -2.76 -22.89 -6.33
C ILE A 204 -1.88 -22.80 -5.06
N PHE A 205 -2.24 -23.53 -4.00
CA PHE A 205 -1.48 -23.66 -2.76
C PHE A 205 -0.32 -24.65 -2.86
N ALA A 206 -0.26 -25.48 -3.90
CA ALA A 206 0.85 -26.40 -4.18
C ALA A 206 2.13 -25.71 -4.68
N VAL A 207 2.13 -24.37 -4.82
CA VAL A 207 3.40 -23.63 -4.90
C VAL A 207 4.17 -23.97 -3.64
N PRO A 208 5.38 -24.56 -3.74
CA PRO A 208 6.18 -24.81 -2.56
C PRO A 208 6.40 -23.44 -1.94
N THR A 209 5.75 -23.17 -0.82
CA THR A 209 6.26 -22.18 0.10
C THR A 209 7.66 -22.67 0.34
N ALA A 210 8.64 -21.94 -0.19
CA ALA A 210 9.99 -22.11 0.27
C ALA A 210 9.86 -21.95 1.78
N ALA A 211 9.90 -23.07 2.50
CA ALA A 211 10.36 -23.14 3.87
C ALA A 211 11.85 -22.76 3.86
N GLY A 212 12.17 -21.64 3.18
CA GLY A 212 13.45 -21.00 3.21
C GLY A 212 13.51 -20.42 4.59
N THR A 213 14.43 -20.98 5.38
CA THR A 213 15.05 -20.37 6.57
C THR A 213 14.64 -18.91 6.69
N ALA A 214 13.84 -18.59 7.71
CA ALA A 214 13.37 -17.23 7.95
C ALA A 214 14.54 -16.26 7.77
N ILE A 215 14.55 -15.53 6.65
CA ILE A 215 15.61 -14.60 6.33
C ILE A 215 15.56 -13.57 7.44
N SER A 216 16.64 -13.44 8.22
CA SER A 216 16.65 -12.54 9.37
C SER A 216 16.25 -11.13 8.93
N PRO A 217 15.54 -10.34 9.77
CA PRO A 217 15.20 -8.96 9.43
C PRO A 217 16.42 -8.13 9.01
N LEU A 218 17.60 -8.47 9.55
CA LEU A 218 18.88 -7.88 9.18
C LEU A 218 19.30 -8.21 7.74
N ALA A 219 19.09 -9.45 7.29
CA ALA A 219 19.38 -9.88 5.92
C ALA A 219 18.40 -9.27 4.91
N TRP A 220 17.11 -9.12 5.27
CA TRP A 220 16.14 -8.36 4.48
C TRP A 220 16.53 -6.88 4.37
N GLY A 221 16.84 -6.24 5.50
CA GLY A 221 17.29 -4.85 5.53
C GLY A 221 18.58 -4.65 4.73
N GLY A 222 19.52 -5.59 4.83
CA GLY A 222 20.76 -5.61 4.06
C GLY A 222 20.53 -5.76 2.55
N ALA A 223 19.67 -6.69 2.14
CA ALA A 223 19.33 -6.89 0.73
C ALA A 223 18.66 -5.66 0.12
N VAL A 224 17.72 -5.04 0.84
CA VAL A 224 17.06 -3.80 0.41
C VAL A 224 18.06 -2.65 0.33
N ALA A 225 18.95 -2.50 1.32
CA ALA A 225 19.98 -1.47 1.32
C ALA A 225 20.95 -1.65 0.14
N LEU A 226 21.40 -2.88 -0.13
CA LEU A 226 22.27 -3.22 -1.26
C LEU A 226 21.59 -2.92 -2.60
N LEU A 227 20.32 -3.31 -2.76
CA LEU A 227 19.54 -3.00 -3.96
C LEU A 227 19.41 -1.49 -4.17
N SER A 228 19.17 -0.75 -3.09
CA SER A 228 19.12 0.73 -3.09
C SER A 228 20.44 1.34 -3.54
N ILE A 229 21.57 0.82 -3.06
CA ILE A 229 22.92 1.26 -3.43
C ILE A 229 23.20 0.94 -4.90
N ILE A 230 22.83 -0.26 -5.39
CA ILE A 230 23.01 -0.67 -6.78
C ILE A 230 22.21 0.25 -7.71
N LEU A 231 20.95 0.55 -7.38
CA LEU A 231 20.12 1.48 -8.16
C LEU A 231 20.72 2.89 -8.17
N PHE A 232 21.22 3.37 -7.02
CA PHE A 232 21.88 4.66 -6.91
C PHE A 232 23.17 4.73 -7.77
N LEU A 233 24.02 3.71 -7.71
CA LEU A 233 25.25 3.62 -8.49
C LEU A 233 24.97 3.48 -9.98
N GLY A 234 24.01 2.65 -10.36
CA GLY A 234 23.57 2.50 -11.76
C GLY A 234 23.05 3.81 -12.34
N PHE A 235 22.28 4.56 -11.55
CA PHE A 235 21.80 5.89 -11.93
C PHE A 235 22.94 6.91 -12.06
N GLY A 236 23.88 6.93 -11.10
CA GLY A 236 25.05 7.81 -11.12
C GLY A 236 25.99 7.55 -12.29
N LEU A 237 26.26 6.28 -12.61
CA LEU A 237 27.05 5.87 -13.79
C LEU A 237 26.34 6.23 -15.09
N GLY A 238 25.03 5.98 -15.21
CA GLY A 238 24.24 6.36 -16.37
C GLY A 238 24.28 7.86 -16.65
N HIS A 239 24.16 8.69 -15.61
CA HIS A 239 24.26 10.15 -15.74
C HIS A 239 25.67 10.63 -16.15
N THR A 240 26.72 9.96 -15.66
CA THR A 240 28.12 10.31 -16.00
C THR A 240 28.46 9.91 -17.43
N LEU A 241 28.03 8.73 -17.89
CA LEU A 241 28.19 8.26 -19.26
C LEU A 241 27.42 9.15 -20.26
N LEU A 242 26.19 9.56 -19.93
CA LEU A 242 25.42 10.51 -20.74
C LEU A 242 26.10 11.88 -20.87
N LYS A 243 26.77 12.37 -19.81
CA LYS A 243 27.57 13.60 -19.87
C LYS A 243 28.81 13.45 -20.77
N ILE A 244 29.50 12.32 -20.70
CA ILE A 244 30.68 12.04 -21.54
C ILE A 244 30.27 11.90 -23.02
N ALA A 245 29.17 11.21 -23.30
CA ALA A 245 28.63 11.05 -24.66
C ALA A 245 28.21 12.40 -25.27
N ARG A 246 27.58 13.29 -24.49
CA ARG A 246 27.19 14.64 -24.97
C ARG A 246 28.37 15.58 -25.17
N LYS A 247 29.46 15.46 -24.39
CA LYS A 247 30.67 16.29 -24.58
C LYS A 247 31.47 15.94 -25.85
N LYS A 248 31.34 14.73 -26.39
CA LYS A 248 32.04 14.30 -27.62
C LYS A 248 31.31 14.71 -28.92
N ILE A 249 30.09 15.24 -28.84
CA ILE A 249 29.34 15.76 -30.00
C ILE A 249 29.44 17.28 -30.02
N ILE A 250 30.65 17.80 -30.16
CA ILE A 250 30.91 19.14 -30.66
C ILE A 250 31.73 18.93 -31.93
N ILE A 251 31.03 18.69 -33.04
CA ILE A 251 31.65 18.70 -34.37
C ILE A 251 31.99 20.16 -34.64
N ILE A 252 33.29 20.48 -34.53
CA ILE A 252 33.86 21.71 -35.04
C ILE A 252 33.58 21.72 -36.55
N ARG A 253 32.77 22.68 -37.00
CA ARG A 253 32.76 23.17 -38.38
C ARG A 253 33.42 24.54 -38.38
#